data_AF-A0A091PPS2-F1
#
_entry.id   AF-A0A091PPS2-F1
#
_cell.length_a   1.000
_cell.length_b   1.000
_cell.length_c   1.000
_cell.angle_alpha   90.00
_cell.angle_beta   90.00
_cell.angle_gamma   90.00
#
_symmetry.space_group_name_H-M   'P 1'
#
loop_
_entity.id
_entity.type
_entity.pdbx_description
1 polymer ?
#
loop_
_entity_poly.entity_id
_entity_poly.type
_entity_poly.pdbx_seq_one_letter_code
_entity_poly.pdbx_strand_id
1 'polypeptide(L)'
;LQLNKLDEAANAAHTFFMANPEHMEIQQDIENYKTTAGKVSLIDREAKQHMEDYSAGVRHYDKEEYELAIDFLERALKGYYSEDEDCQIMCEGPQRFEEHEYLEYKAGLYEAIADHYMQVLACKHDCVRELATRSGRISPIENFLPLHYDYLQFAYYRVGDYVKALECAKSYLLFHPDDEDVLENAGYYEGLLEGTMDPDTIKPRKEAKMLLRRHKLESHLLQVAAAGLGYTYTEPNYWNRYGARQDEHSVPSSISSEPEDGPRLSLAKKPMPKPDRELKEGGPLLYSDVKFVYNSQQLNGTQRVLLDNVLSEEQCRELHRVASGIMLAGDGYRGKTSPHTPNERFEGATVLKALKYGYEGRVPLKSARLFYDISEKARRIVESYFMLNSTLYFSYTHLVCRTALSGQQERRNDLSHPIHADNCLLDPEANECWKEPPAYTFRDYSALLYMNADFEGGEFIFTEMDAKTVTASIKPKCGRMISFSSGGENPHGVKAVTKGQRCAVALWFTLDPLYRELERIQADEVIAMLDQEHLGPSEMNINPKDEL
;
A
#
# COMPACT_ATOMS: atom_id res chain seq x y z
N LEU A 1 -15.41 -15.66 28.82
CA LEU A 1 -16.40 -16.77 28.82
C LEU A 1 -16.94 -17.11 30.21
N GLN A 2 -16.10 -17.35 31.22
CA GLN A 2 -16.55 -17.72 32.59
C GLN A 2 -17.46 -16.69 33.27
N LEU A 3 -17.32 -15.39 32.93
CA LEU A 3 -18.12 -14.30 33.48
C LEU A 3 -19.32 -13.88 32.60
N ASN A 4 -19.57 -14.58 31.49
CA ASN A 4 -20.63 -14.26 30.51
C ASN A 4 -20.62 -12.82 29.95
N LYS A 5 -19.45 -12.15 29.95
CA LYS A 5 -19.22 -10.79 29.45
C LYS A 5 -18.49 -10.83 28.10
N LEU A 6 -19.16 -11.34 27.08
CA LEU A 6 -18.55 -11.55 25.76
C LEU A 6 -18.22 -10.25 25.04
N ASP A 7 -19.10 -9.25 25.08
CA ASP A 7 -18.88 -7.96 24.42
C ASP A 7 -17.72 -7.18 25.04
N GLU A 8 -17.59 -7.22 26.37
CA GLU A 8 -16.46 -6.59 27.07
C GLU A 8 -15.14 -7.28 26.73
N ALA A 9 -15.14 -8.62 26.66
CA ALA A 9 -13.95 -9.39 26.29
C ALA A 9 -13.55 -9.12 24.83
N ALA A 10 -14.52 -9.01 23.91
CA ALA A 10 -14.26 -8.70 22.52
C ALA A 10 -13.74 -7.26 22.34
N ASN A 11 -14.29 -6.29 23.06
CA ASN A 11 -13.78 -4.91 23.06
C ASN A 11 -12.37 -4.81 23.63
N ALA A 12 -12.07 -5.53 24.72
CA ALA A 12 -10.73 -5.57 25.29
C ALA A 12 -9.73 -6.24 24.34
N ALA A 13 -10.11 -7.36 23.72
CA ALA A 13 -9.29 -8.03 22.71
C ALA A 13 -9.04 -7.13 21.50
N HIS A 14 -10.07 -6.43 21.03
CA HIS A 14 -9.94 -5.47 19.94
C HIS A 14 -9.04 -4.29 20.30
N THR A 15 -9.24 -3.66 21.46
CA THR A 15 -8.36 -2.56 21.96
C THR A 15 -6.90 -3.04 22.03
N PHE A 16 -6.65 -4.22 22.59
CA PHE A 16 -5.31 -4.80 22.65
C PHE A 16 -4.72 -5.05 21.26
N PHE A 17 -5.51 -5.57 20.32
CA PHE A 17 -5.08 -5.77 18.93
C PHE A 17 -4.76 -4.45 18.23
N MET A 18 -5.54 -3.39 18.49
CA MET A 18 -5.25 -2.07 17.95
C MET A 18 -3.92 -1.51 18.47
N ALA A 19 -3.55 -1.78 19.72
CA ALA A 19 -2.22 -1.42 20.23
C ALA A 19 -1.11 -2.38 19.77
N ASN A 20 -1.45 -3.63 19.39
CA ASN A 20 -0.49 -4.69 19.09
C ASN A 20 -0.91 -5.46 17.81
N PRO A 21 -0.89 -4.81 16.63
CA PRO A 21 -1.44 -5.38 15.39
C PRO A 21 -0.69 -6.63 14.91
N GLU A 22 0.56 -6.83 15.35
CA GLU A 22 1.38 -8.00 15.00
C GLU A 22 1.09 -9.25 15.85
N HIS A 23 0.28 -9.13 16.92
CA HIS A 23 -0.01 -10.24 17.81
C HIS A 23 -1.03 -11.21 17.17
N MET A 24 -0.55 -12.33 16.63
CA MET A 24 -1.38 -13.25 15.84
C MET A 24 -2.49 -13.95 16.65
N GLU A 25 -2.24 -14.28 17.92
CA GLU A 25 -3.19 -15.00 18.77
C GLU A 25 -4.43 -14.17 19.08
N ILE A 26 -4.27 -12.87 19.37
CA ILE A 26 -5.42 -12.01 19.64
C ILE A 26 -6.29 -11.82 18.38
N GLN A 27 -5.68 -11.82 17.20
CA GLN A 27 -6.40 -11.79 15.93
C GLN A 27 -7.31 -13.02 15.79
N GLN A 28 -6.81 -14.20 16.14
CA GLN A 28 -7.60 -15.43 16.14
C GLN A 28 -8.74 -15.37 17.17
N ASP A 29 -8.49 -14.80 18.34
CA ASP A 29 -9.52 -14.63 19.37
C ASP A 29 -10.63 -13.67 18.93
N ILE A 30 -10.30 -12.56 18.25
CA ILE A 30 -11.28 -11.63 17.68
C ILE A 30 -12.16 -12.33 16.63
N GLU A 31 -11.58 -13.15 15.75
CA GLU A 31 -12.35 -13.95 14.77
C GLU A 31 -13.25 -14.99 15.46
N ASN A 32 -12.77 -15.59 16.56
CA ASN A 32 -13.59 -16.49 17.38
C ASN A 32 -14.78 -15.76 18.03
N TYR A 33 -14.59 -14.51 18.48
CA TYR A 33 -15.68 -13.69 19.02
C TYR A 33 -16.72 -13.33 17.94
N LYS A 34 -16.28 -12.95 16.74
CA LYS A 34 -17.16 -12.66 15.59
C LYS A 34 -18.01 -13.88 15.19
N THR A 35 -17.43 -15.08 15.24
CA THR A 35 -18.12 -16.32 14.85
C THR A 35 -19.03 -16.90 15.93
N THR A 36 -18.65 -16.78 17.21
CA THR A 36 -19.38 -17.41 18.33
C THR A 36 -20.60 -16.60 18.80
N ALA A 37 -20.54 -15.26 18.73
CA ALA A 37 -21.55 -14.39 19.34
C ALA A 37 -22.40 -13.58 18.33
N GLY A 38 -22.19 -13.75 17.02
CA GLY A 38 -22.85 -12.93 16.01
C GLY A 38 -22.26 -11.52 15.93
N LYS A 39 -23.10 -10.50 15.75
CA LYS A 39 -22.69 -9.10 15.50
C LYS A 39 -22.20 -8.42 16.79
N VAL A 40 -21.02 -8.80 17.26
CA VAL A 40 -20.34 -8.13 18.39
C VAL A 40 -19.81 -6.78 17.92
N SER A 41 -20.12 -5.71 18.65
CA SER A 41 -19.54 -4.39 18.42
C SER A 41 -18.10 -4.41 18.92
N LEU A 42 -17.14 -4.19 18.02
CA LEU A 42 -15.73 -4.02 18.36
C LEU A 42 -15.45 -2.52 18.45
N ILE A 43 -15.12 -2.06 19.65
CA ILE A 43 -14.86 -0.66 19.96
C ILE A 43 -13.46 -0.60 20.57
N ASP A 44 -12.57 0.14 19.92
CA ASP A 44 -11.28 0.52 20.48
C ASP A 44 -11.54 1.54 21.61
N ARG A 45 -11.19 1.15 22.84
CA ARG A 45 -11.35 2.00 24.03
C ARG A 45 -10.19 2.95 24.25
N GLU A 46 -9.10 2.78 23.51
CA GLU A 46 -7.89 3.61 23.56
C GLU A 46 -7.72 4.43 22.27
N ALA A 47 -8.75 4.49 21.42
CA ALA A 47 -8.76 5.33 20.24
C ALA A 47 -8.50 6.80 20.58
N LYS A 48 -7.48 7.39 19.93
CA LYS A 48 -7.08 8.77 20.18
C LYS A 48 -8.04 9.74 19.49
N GLN A 49 -8.65 10.64 20.26
CA GLN A 49 -9.72 11.51 19.76
C GLN A 49 -9.26 12.47 18.65
N HIS A 50 -7.99 12.93 18.68
CA HIS A 50 -7.47 13.82 17.64
C HIS A 50 -7.41 13.15 16.26
N MET A 51 -7.20 11.83 16.20
CA MET A 51 -7.21 11.06 14.96
C MET A 51 -8.61 10.94 14.36
N GLU A 52 -9.62 10.75 15.21
CA GLU A 52 -11.02 10.69 14.79
C GLU A 52 -11.48 12.04 14.25
N ASP A 53 -11.13 13.12 14.96
CA ASP A 53 -11.45 14.48 14.52
C ASP A 53 -10.71 14.83 13.21
N TYR A 54 -9.44 14.44 13.06
CA TYR A 54 -8.69 14.63 11.82
C TYR A 54 -9.38 13.93 10.65
N SER A 55 -9.68 12.63 10.82
CA SER A 55 -10.32 11.81 9.78
C SER A 55 -11.70 12.35 9.40
N ALA A 56 -12.47 12.85 10.37
CA ALA A 56 -13.73 13.53 10.10
C ALA A 56 -13.54 14.85 9.34
N GLY A 57 -12.53 15.64 9.73
CA GLY A 57 -12.17 16.89 9.07
C GLY A 57 -11.81 16.71 7.60
N VAL A 58 -10.96 15.74 7.29
CA VAL A 58 -10.59 15.38 5.91
C VAL A 58 -11.82 14.92 5.12
N ARG A 59 -12.67 14.05 5.69
CA ARG A 59 -13.92 13.61 5.01
C ARG A 59 -14.88 14.75 4.69
N HIS A 60 -14.97 15.77 5.54
CA HIS A 60 -15.79 16.96 5.27
C HIS A 60 -15.12 17.87 4.24
N TYR A 61 -13.78 17.97 4.30
CA TYR A 61 -12.99 18.69 3.30
C TYR A 61 -13.22 18.14 1.89
N ASP A 62 -13.15 16.82 1.72
CA ASP A 62 -13.33 16.13 0.43
C ASP A 62 -14.75 16.30 -0.15
N LYS A 63 -15.73 16.58 0.71
CA LYS A 63 -17.13 16.88 0.33
C LYS A 63 -17.38 18.37 0.10
N GLU A 64 -16.34 19.20 0.16
CA GLU A 64 -16.41 20.66 0.08
C GLU A 64 -17.23 21.32 1.20
N GLU A 65 -17.41 20.63 2.33
CA GLU A 65 -18.11 21.13 3.51
C GLU A 65 -17.13 21.89 4.42
N TYR A 66 -16.54 22.98 3.92
CA TYR A 66 -15.36 23.63 4.51
C TYR A 66 -15.54 24.15 5.94
N GLU A 67 -16.71 24.68 6.31
CA GLU A 67 -17.01 25.11 7.69
C GLU A 67 -16.90 23.93 8.67
N LEU A 68 -17.46 22.78 8.32
CA LEU A 68 -17.38 21.57 9.16
C LEU A 68 -15.95 21.01 9.15
N ALA A 69 -15.27 21.04 8.00
CA ALA A 69 -13.87 20.63 7.90
C ALA A 69 -12.99 21.44 8.86
N ILE A 70 -13.15 22.77 8.89
CA ILE A 70 -12.46 23.67 9.83
C ILE A 70 -12.75 23.25 11.27
N ASP A 71 -14.02 23.08 11.65
CA ASP A 71 -14.41 22.73 13.01
C ASP A 71 -13.77 21.43 13.51
N PHE A 72 -13.69 20.41 12.64
CA PHE A 72 -13.07 19.13 12.98
C PHE A 72 -11.54 19.21 12.97
N LEU A 73 -10.92 19.84 11.96
CA LEU A 73 -9.47 19.96 11.85
C LEU A 73 -8.87 20.83 12.97
N GLU A 74 -9.55 21.90 13.39
CA GLU A 74 -9.11 22.70 14.54
C GLU A 74 -9.19 21.92 15.86
N ARG A 75 -10.25 21.09 16.03
CA ARG A 75 -10.36 20.19 17.18
C ARG A 75 -9.26 19.13 17.16
N ALA A 76 -8.98 18.54 16.01
CA ALA A 76 -7.89 17.60 15.82
C ALA A 76 -6.55 18.22 16.18
N LEU A 77 -6.27 19.45 15.70
CA LEU A 77 -5.02 20.15 15.97
C LEU A 77 -4.85 20.46 17.48
N LYS A 78 -5.93 20.89 18.13
CA LYS A 78 -5.94 21.12 19.59
C LYS A 78 -5.71 19.81 20.36
N GLY A 79 -6.36 18.73 19.94
CA GLY A 79 -6.19 17.40 20.51
C GLY A 79 -4.76 16.91 20.35
N TYR A 80 -4.18 17.06 19.16
CA TYR A 80 -2.79 16.70 18.86
C TYR A 80 -1.82 17.35 19.85
N TYR A 81 -1.94 18.64 20.12
CA TYR A 81 -1.05 19.32 21.07
C TYR A 81 -1.23 18.86 22.51
N SER A 82 -2.46 18.54 22.92
CA SER A 82 -2.73 17.96 24.25
C SER A 82 -2.07 16.58 24.39
N GLU A 83 -2.25 15.73 23.38
CA GLU A 83 -1.68 14.38 23.35
C GLU A 83 -0.14 14.42 23.27
N ASP A 84 0.43 15.47 22.66
CA ASP A 84 1.88 15.65 22.60
C ASP A 84 2.41 15.93 24.00
N GLU A 85 1.77 16.84 24.75
CA GLU A 85 2.13 17.11 26.14
C GLU A 85 2.02 15.86 27.03
N ASP A 86 0.93 15.08 26.86
CA ASP A 86 0.73 13.84 27.60
C ASP A 86 1.80 12.79 27.26
N CYS A 87 2.12 12.60 25.97
CA CYS A 87 3.20 11.70 25.53
C CYS A 87 4.55 12.10 26.14
N GLN A 88 4.88 13.40 26.13
CA GLN A 88 6.12 13.90 26.71
C GLN A 88 6.25 13.57 28.20
N ILE A 89 5.15 13.66 28.94
CA ILE A 89 5.11 13.35 30.38
C ILE A 89 5.25 11.84 30.59
N MET A 90 4.59 11.03 29.77
CA MET A 90 4.62 9.56 29.87
C MET A 90 6.00 8.95 29.59
N CYS A 91 6.91 9.70 28.94
CA CYS A 91 8.30 9.31 28.74
C CYS A 91 9.18 9.40 29.99
N GLU A 92 8.79 10.12 31.05
CA GLU A 92 9.58 10.30 32.30
C GLU A 92 9.54 9.08 33.24
N GLY A 93 9.47 7.87 32.68
CA GLY A 93 9.37 6.60 33.40
C GLY A 93 10.71 6.01 33.85
N PRO A 94 10.73 4.83 34.49
CA PRO A 94 11.97 4.13 34.83
C PRO A 94 12.71 3.66 33.56
N GLN A 95 14.02 3.44 33.68
CA GLN A 95 14.82 2.85 32.59
C GLN A 95 14.23 1.51 32.16
N ARG A 96 13.95 1.38 30.86
CA ARG A 96 13.45 0.15 30.25
C ARG A 96 14.63 -0.61 29.63
N PHE A 97 14.62 -1.93 29.77
CA PHE A 97 15.56 -2.84 29.14
C PHE A 97 14.78 -3.80 28.26
N GLU A 98 15.29 -4.13 27.08
CA GLU A 98 14.67 -5.17 26.26
C GLU A 98 15.01 -6.55 26.84
N GLU A 99 13.99 -7.39 26.98
CA GLU A 99 14.10 -8.78 27.46
C GLU A 99 15.02 -8.96 28.68
N HIS A 100 16.22 -9.50 28.47
CA HIS A 100 17.20 -9.86 29.49
C HIS A 100 18.45 -8.97 29.47
N GLU A 101 18.46 -7.87 28.70
CA GLU A 101 19.62 -6.96 28.59
C GLU A 101 20.07 -6.40 29.94
N TYR A 102 19.14 -6.25 30.89
CA TYR A 102 19.43 -5.82 32.24
C TYR A 102 20.42 -6.74 32.99
N LEU A 103 20.55 -8.01 32.59
CA LEU A 103 21.49 -8.96 33.20
C LEU A 103 22.94 -8.72 32.77
N GLU A 104 23.13 -8.18 31.56
CA GLU A 104 24.45 -7.91 30.99
C GLU A 104 24.85 -6.43 31.15
N TYR A 105 23.91 -5.57 31.52
CA TYR A 105 24.13 -4.15 31.72
C TYR A 105 25.12 -3.86 32.85
N LYS A 106 26.31 -3.38 32.50
CA LYS A 106 27.38 -3.00 33.42
C LYS A 106 27.88 -1.59 33.10
N ALA A 107 27.10 -0.60 33.51
CA ALA A 107 27.45 0.81 33.38
C ALA A 107 27.95 1.40 34.71
N GLY A 108 28.88 2.34 34.64
CA GLY A 108 29.18 3.22 35.77
C GLY A 108 28.00 4.17 36.07
N LEU A 109 28.02 4.86 37.21
CA LEU A 109 26.92 5.76 37.61
C LEU A 109 26.61 6.83 36.55
N TYR A 110 27.64 7.44 35.96
CA TYR A 110 27.45 8.49 34.95
C TYR A 110 26.91 7.96 33.62
N GLU A 111 27.35 6.77 33.21
CA GLU A 111 26.86 6.09 32.01
C GLU A 111 25.40 5.67 32.20
N ALA A 112 25.05 5.12 33.36
CA ALA A 112 23.66 4.77 33.69
C ALA A 112 22.71 5.97 33.69
N ILE A 113 23.16 7.11 34.24
CA ILE A 113 22.38 8.35 34.18
C ILE A 113 22.24 8.83 32.74
N ALA A 114 23.33 8.85 31.96
CA ALA A 114 23.31 9.31 30.57
C ALA A 114 22.39 8.43 29.71
N ASP A 115 22.52 7.11 29.79
CA ASP A 115 21.70 6.14 29.05
C ASP A 115 20.22 6.31 29.37
N HIS A 116 19.88 6.46 30.65
CA HIS A 116 18.50 6.66 31.06
C HIS A 116 17.92 7.97 30.48
N TYR A 117 18.63 9.09 30.60
CA TYR A 117 18.14 10.36 30.03
C TYR A 117 18.12 10.38 28.51
N MET A 118 19.02 9.65 27.84
CA MET A 118 18.92 9.46 26.40
C MET A 118 17.68 8.66 26.02
N GLN A 119 17.33 7.61 26.77
CA GLN A 119 16.10 6.84 26.53
C GLN A 119 14.86 7.72 26.71
N VAL A 120 14.80 8.53 27.77
CA VAL A 120 13.71 9.49 28.00
C VAL A 120 13.63 10.48 26.84
N LEU A 121 14.78 11.03 26.41
CA LEU A 121 14.84 11.99 25.31
C LEU A 121 14.43 11.36 23.97
N ALA A 122 14.84 10.12 23.70
CA ALA A 122 14.47 9.39 22.51
C ALA A 122 12.96 9.12 22.46
N CYS A 123 12.37 8.69 23.58
CA CYS A 123 10.91 8.54 23.72
C CYS A 123 10.18 9.86 23.42
N LYS A 124 10.62 10.96 24.03
CA LYS A 124 10.04 12.29 23.81
C LYS A 124 10.13 12.74 22.37
N HIS A 125 11.29 12.54 21.76
CA HIS A 125 11.49 12.88 20.36
C HIS A 125 10.57 12.07 19.44
N ASP A 126 10.30 10.81 19.79
CA ASP A 126 9.46 9.91 19.01
C ASP A 126 7.95 10.14 19.17
N CYS A 127 7.51 10.99 20.11
CA CYS A 127 6.09 11.33 20.30
C CYS A 127 5.41 11.78 19.00
N VAL A 128 6.10 12.53 18.12
CA VAL A 128 5.52 12.97 16.84
C VAL A 128 5.13 11.80 15.93
N ARG A 129 5.85 10.67 16.03
CA ARG A 129 5.51 9.41 15.33
C ARG A 129 4.30 8.76 15.98
N GLU A 130 4.33 8.57 17.30
CA GLU A 130 3.23 7.93 18.04
C GLU A 130 1.90 8.67 17.91
N LEU A 131 1.94 10.00 17.81
CA LEU A 131 0.78 10.84 17.58
C LEU A 131 0.29 10.82 16.13
N ALA A 132 1.15 10.42 15.19
CA ALA A 132 0.82 10.27 13.78
C ALA A 132 0.40 8.83 13.41
N THR A 133 0.64 7.84 14.26
CA THR A 133 0.24 6.44 14.03
C THR A 133 -1.19 6.19 14.50
N ARG A 134 -2.02 5.63 13.61
CA ARG A 134 -3.40 5.23 13.95
C ARG A 134 -3.40 3.95 14.78
N SER A 135 -4.40 3.82 15.65
CA SER A 135 -4.74 2.55 16.29
C SER A 135 -4.82 1.42 15.24
N GLY A 136 -4.14 0.31 15.50
CA GLY A 136 -4.10 -0.87 14.64
C GLY A 136 -3.10 -0.80 13.48
N ARG A 137 -2.28 0.26 13.40
CA ARG A 137 -1.26 0.46 12.36
C ARG A 137 0.13 0.54 12.98
N ILE A 138 1.15 0.28 12.17
CA ILE A 138 2.55 0.32 12.60
C ILE A 138 3.22 1.60 12.10
N SER A 139 2.87 2.03 10.88
CA SER A 139 3.43 3.22 10.25
C SER A 139 2.64 4.49 10.60
N PRO A 140 3.33 5.61 10.84
CA PRO A 140 2.68 6.90 11.02
C PRO A 140 2.09 7.41 9.69
N ILE A 141 1.04 8.24 9.80
CA ILE A 141 0.61 9.07 8.68
C ILE A 141 1.76 10.04 8.36
N GLU A 142 2.27 9.99 7.14
CA GLU A 142 3.35 10.89 6.72
C GLU A 142 2.87 12.35 6.77
N ASN A 143 3.74 13.24 7.23
CA ASN A 143 3.46 14.68 7.24
C ASN A 143 2.20 15.06 8.05
N PHE A 144 1.79 14.23 9.01
CA PHE A 144 0.50 14.35 9.71
C PHE A 144 0.21 15.73 10.30
N LEU A 145 1.12 16.27 11.13
CA LEU A 145 0.93 17.60 11.74
C LEU A 145 0.92 18.71 10.68
N PRO A 146 1.88 18.80 9.75
CA PRO A 146 1.82 19.78 8.66
C PRO A 146 0.55 19.68 7.81
N LEU A 147 0.04 18.47 7.53
CA LEU A 147 -1.17 18.29 6.73
C LEU A 147 -2.40 18.97 7.34
N HIS A 148 -2.52 19.06 8.67
CA HIS A 148 -3.61 19.83 9.25
C HIS A 148 -3.57 21.29 8.83
N TYR A 149 -2.37 21.90 8.83
CA TYR A 149 -2.19 23.27 8.38
C TYR A 149 -2.47 23.43 6.89
N ASP A 150 -2.10 22.42 6.10
CA ASP A 150 -2.38 22.41 4.67
C ASP A 150 -3.89 22.38 4.40
N TYR A 151 -4.63 21.46 5.00
CA TYR A 151 -6.09 21.44 4.87
C TYR A 151 -6.74 22.72 5.39
N LEU A 152 -6.30 23.23 6.54
CA LEU A 152 -6.86 24.44 7.14
C LEU A 152 -6.60 25.69 6.29
N GLN A 153 -5.42 25.85 5.67
CA GLN A 153 -5.18 27.04 4.83
C GLN A 153 -6.19 27.15 3.68
N PHE A 154 -6.47 26.02 3.02
CA PHE A 154 -7.43 25.99 1.92
C PHE A 154 -8.86 26.11 2.41
N ALA A 155 -9.22 25.43 3.50
CA ALA A 155 -10.58 25.51 4.03
C ALA A 155 -10.91 26.95 4.45
N TYR A 156 -9.99 27.62 5.15
CA TYR A 156 -10.15 29.03 5.53
C TYR A 156 -10.21 29.96 4.32
N TYR A 157 -9.39 29.72 3.31
CA TYR A 157 -9.46 30.46 2.05
C TYR A 157 -10.85 30.32 1.38
N ARG A 158 -11.39 29.11 1.31
CA ARG A 158 -12.68 28.81 0.66
C ARG A 158 -13.87 29.46 1.38
N VAL A 159 -13.78 29.70 2.69
CA VAL A 159 -14.79 30.45 3.46
C VAL A 159 -14.50 31.96 3.57
N GLY A 160 -13.39 32.43 2.99
CA GLY A 160 -13.02 33.86 2.93
C GLY A 160 -12.27 34.40 4.15
N ASP A 161 -11.80 33.55 5.06
CA ASP A 161 -10.96 33.96 6.20
C ASP A 161 -9.47 33.94 5.80
N TYR A 162 -9.04 34.96 5.05
CA TYR A 162 -7.68 35.04 4.52
C TYR A 162 -6.60 35.21 5.60
N VAL A 163 -6.97 35.77 6.76
CA VAL A 163 -6.05 35.94 7.90
C VAL A 163 -5.65 34.58 8.43
N LYS A 164 -6.62 33.70 8.69
CA LYS A 164 -6.33 32.34 9.14
C LYS A 164 -5.75 31.47 8.05
N ALA A 165 -6.16 31.65 6.79
CA ALA A 165 -5.54 30.96 5.66
C ALA A 165 -4.02 31.22 5.61
N LEU A 166 -3.62 32.49 5.71
CA LEU A 166 -2.22 32.89 5.74
C LEU A 166 -1.48 32.41 7.01
N GLU A 167 -2.12 32.46 8.18
CA GLU A 167 -1.56 31.91 9.41
C GLU A 167 -1.23 30.41 9.28
N CYS A 168 -2.15 29.63 8.71
CA CYS A 168 -1.98 28.20 8.46
C CYS A 168 -0.89 27.94 7.41
N ALA A 169 -0.88 28.67 6.29
CA ALA A 169 0.17 28.56 5.27
C ALA A 169 1.56 28.84 5.86
N LYS A 170 1.71 29.93 6.63
CA LYS A 170 2.97 30.24 7.34
C LYS A 170 3.35 29.15 8.34
N SER A 171 2.38 28.51 8.99
CA SER A 171 2.62 27.41 9.94
C SER A 171 3.10 26.15 9.25
N TYR A 172 2.52 25.80 8.10
CA TYR A 172 2.99 24.70 7.25
C TYR A 172 4.44 24.92 6.79
N LEU A 173 4.76 26.13 6.33
CA LEU A 173 6.10 26.51 5.84
C LEU A 173 7.19 26.46 6.92
N LEU A 174 6.85 26.34 8.21
CA LEU A 174 7.84 26.05 9.26
C LEU A 174 8.48 24.66 9.07
N PHE A 175 7.70 23.70 8.57
CA PHE A 175 8.12 22.32 8.34
C PHE A 175 8.70 22.16 6.94
N HIS A 176 8.10 22.83 5.95
CA HIS A 176 8.51 22.78 4.54
C HIS A 176 8.82 24.18 3.99
N PRO A 177 9.98 24.76 4.32
CA PRO A 177 10.30 26.15 3.93
C PRO A 177 10.44 26.33 2.41
N ASP A 178 10.78 25.27 1.69
CA ASP A 178 11.01 25.29 0.23
C ASP A 178 9.81 24.73 -0.56
N ASP A 179 8.60 24.77 -0.01
CA ASP A 179 7.39 24.29 -0.69
C ASP A 179 6.85 25.40 -1.60
N GLU A 180 7.13 25.29 -2.90
CA GLU A 180 6.82 26.34 -3.88
C GLU A 180 5.32 26.62 -3.97
N ASP A 181 4.47 25.58 -3.89
CA ASP A 181 3.02 25.72 -3.99
C ASP A 181 2.45 26.48 -2.79
N VAL A 182 2.91 26.15 -1.58
CA VAL A 182 2.44 26.85 -0.37
C VAL A 182 3.05 28.25 -0.24
N LEU A 183 4.27 28.47 -0.75
CA LEU A 183 4.84 29.81 -0.87
C LEU A 183 4.00 30.70 -1.81
N GLU A 184 3.55 30.16 -2.95
CA GLU A 184 2.65 30.88 -3.86
C GLU A 184 1.30 31.18 -3.19
N ASN A 185 0.71 30.20 -2.50
CA ASN A 185 -0.54 30.38 -1.76
C ASN A 185 -0.41 31.48 -0.68
N ALA A 186 0.68 31.46 0.10
CA ALA A 186 0.93 32.47 1.11
C ALA A 186 1.03 33.86 0.48
N GLY A 187 1.80 34.03 -0.60
CA GLY A 187 1.92 35.30 -1.33
C GLY A 187 0.57 35.77 -1.90
N TYR A 188 -0.26 34.85 -2.37
CA TYR A 188 -1.61 35.15 -2.84
C TYR A 188 -2.51 35.65 -1.70
N TYR A 189 -2.52 34.98 -0.55
CA TYR A 189 -3.29 35.44 0.63
C TYR A 189 -2.79 36.79 1.16
N GLU A 190 -1.48 37.05 1.13
CA GLU A 190 -0.90 38.35 1.46
C GLU A 190 -1.42 39.46 0.53
N GLY A 191 -1.49 39.20 -0.78
CA GLY A 191 -2.05 40.14 -1.75
C GLY A 191 -3.54 40.43 -1.53
N LEU A 192 -4.33 39.43 -1.10
CA LEU A 192 -5.75 39.63 -0.76
C LEU A 192 -5.96 40.51 0.48
N LEU A 193 -4.97 40.54 1.38
CA LEU A 193 -5.00 41.34 2.61
C LEU A 193 -4.40 42.73 2.42
N GLU A 194 -3.76 42.99 1.28
CA GLU A 194 -3.12 44.28 0.99
C GLU A 194 -4.13 45.44 1.11
N GLY A 195 -3.75 46.48 1.87
CA GLY A 195 -4.61 47.62 2.13
C GLY A 195 -5.64 47.45 3.25
N THR A 196 -5.84 46.23 3.77
CA THR A 196 -6.70 45.99 4.96
C THR A 196 -5.89 45.84 6.25
N MET A 197 -4.77 45.12 6.19
CA MET A 197 -3.83 44.95 7.29
C MET A 197 -2.43 44.65 6.78
N ASP A 198 -1.43 44.82 7.63
CA ASP A 198 -0.05 44.45 7.33
C ASP A 198 0.13 42.93 7.46
N PRO A 199 0.39 42.18 6.37
CA PRO A 199 0.52 40.73 6.43
C PRO A 199 1.71 40.25 7.29
N ASP A 200 2.70 41.12 7.56
CA ASP A 200 3.81 40.81 8.46
C ASP A 200 3.36 40.65 9.92
N THR A 201 2.19 41.18 10.27
CA THR A 201 1.60 40.99 11.61
C THR A 201 1.08 39.56 11.81
N ILE A 202 0.75 38.86 10.72
CA ILE A 202 0.27 37.47 10.75
C ILE A 202 1.49 36.56 10.82
N LYS A 203 1.65 35.92 11.98
CA LYS A 203 2.75 34.99 12.28
C LYS A 203 2.25 33.55 12.24
N PRO A 204 3.12 32.57 11.97
CA PRO A 204 2.74 31.16 12.12
C PRO A 204 2.30 30.87 13.56
N ARG A 205 1.45 29.84 13.72
CA ARG A 205 0.91 29.45 15.01
C ARG A 205 2.01 29.16 16.01
N LYS A 206 1.78 29.64 17.23
CA LYS A 206 2.75 29.60 18.31
C LYS A 206 3.10 28.16 18.68
N GLU A 207 2.10 27.29 18.69
CA GLU A 207 2.17 25.87 19.05
C GLU A 207 3.09 25.12 18.10
N ALA A 208 2.90 25.25 16.77
CA ALA A 208 3.79 24.68 15.76
C ALA A 208 5.23 25.16 15.92
N LYS A 209 5.41 26.47 16.13
CA LYS A 209 6.75 27.05 16.33
C LYS A 209 7.43 26.50 17.59
N MET A 210 6.68 26.33 18.68
CA MET A 210 7.19 25.79 19.93
C MET A 210 7.56 24.32 19.80
N LEU A 211 6.68 23.50 19.22
CA LEU A 211 6.93 22.08 18.97
C LEU A 211 8.16 21.88 18.09
N LEU A 212 8.24 22.57 16.95
CA LEU A 212 9.37 22.43 16.03
C LEU A 212 10.70 22.86 16.68
N ARG A 213 10.68 23.93 17.48
CA ARG A 213 11.87 24.37 18.22
C ARG A 213 12.30 23.31 19.25
N ARG A 214 11.35 22.71 19.97
CA ARG A 214 11.61 21.64 20.93
C ARG A 214 12.19 20.41 20.22
N HIS A 215 11.52 19.92 19.19
CA HIS A 215 11.93 18.75 18.42
C HIS A 215 13.34 18.88 17.82
N LYS A 216 13.68 20.05 17.27
CA LYS A 216 15.05 20.32 16.77
C LYS A 216 16.10 20.29 17.87
N LEU A 217 15.78 20.75 19.08
CA LEU A 217 16.69 20.70 20.21
C LEU A 217 16.87 19.25 20.71
N GLU A 218 15.78 18.49 20.77
CA GLU A 218 15.81 17.06 21.16
C GLU A 218 16.67 16.24 20.20
N SER A 219 16.47 16.38 18.88
CA SER A 219 17.31 15.75 17.86
C SER A 219 18.79 16.13 18.02
N HIS A 220 19.09 17.42 18.19
CA HIS A 220 20.47 17.87 18.38
C HIS A 220 21.13 17.22 19.60
N LEU A 221 20.41 17.15 20.73
CA LEU A 221 20.90 16.52 21.94
C LEU A 221 21.12 15.01 21.76
N LEU A 222 20.22 14.31 21.07
CA LEU A 222 20.38 12.88 20.74
C LEU A 222 21.61 12.63 19.87
N GLN A 223 21.82 13.45 18.82
CA GLN A 223 22.99 13.34 17.95
C GLN A 223 24.30 13.56 18.72
N VAL A 224 24.36 14.57 19.58
CA VAL A 224 25.54 14.87 20.40
C VAL A 224 25.81 13.75 21.39
N ALA A 225 24.77 13.23 22.06
CA ALA A 225 24.91 12.15 23.03
C ALA A 225 25.36 10.84 22.36
N ALA A 226 24.78 10.49 21.20
CA ALA A 226 25.16 9.32 20.41
C ALA A 226 26.63 9.39 19.96
N ALA A 227 27.06 10.53 19.43
CA ALA A 227 28.45 10.74 19.04
C ALA A 227 29.41 10.63 20.25
N GLY A 228 29.01 11.12 21.41
CA GLY A 228 29.79 11.00 22.65
C GLY A 228 29.94 9.57 23.15
N LEU A 229 28.96 8.70 22.89
CA LEU A 229 28.95 7.29 23.28
C LEU A 229 29.44 6.34 22.17
N GLY A 230 29.84 6.87 21.02
CA GLY A 230 30.46 6.11 19.95
C GLY A 230 29.51 5.29 19.09
N TYR A 231 28.22 5.64 19.03
CA TYR A 231 27.26 5.06 18.10
C TYR A 231 26.63 6.12 17.18
N THR A 232 26.05 5.67 16.07
CA THR A 232 25.42 6.56 15.09
C THR A 232 23.92 6.66 15.37
N TYR A 233 23.42 7.85 15.61
CA TYR A 233 21.98 8.13 15.66
C TYR A 233 21.51 8.63 14.29
N THR A 234 20.53 7.95 13.70
CA THR A 234 19.88 8.40 12.47
C THR A 234 18.50 8.95 12.85
N GLU A 235 18.32 10.26 12.68
CA GLU A 235 17.03 10.89 12.93
C GLU A 235 16.01 10.41 11.89
N PRO A 236 14.86 9.85 12.31
CA PRO A 236 13.78 9.55 11.40
C PRO A 236 13.13 10.85 10.90
N ASN A 237 12.86 10.95 9.59
CA ASN A 237 12.19 12.12 9.02
C ASN A 237 10.67 11.89 8.93
N TYR A 238 9.93 12.43 9.90
CA TYR A 238 8.47 12.28 10.00
C TYR A 238 7.67 13.32 9.20
N TRP A 239 8.33 14.37 8.70
CA TRP A 239 7.73 15.42 7.87
C TRP A 239 8.28 15.37 6.47
N ASN A 240 8.24 14.20 5.85
CA ASN A 240 8.66 14.02 4.46
C ASN A 240 7.52 14.41 3.50
N ARG A 241 7.84 14.98 2.33
CA ARG A 241 6.83 15.52 1.38
C ARG A 241 6.05 14.46 0.60
N TYR A 242 6.40 13.18 0.69
CA TYR A 242 5.76 12.12 -0.10
C TYR A 242 4.27 11.91 0.25
N GLY A 243 3.81 12.41 1.40
CA GLY A 243 2.40 12.47 1.81
C GLY A 243 1.70 13.81 1.56
N ALA A 244 2.28 14.74 0.78
CA ALA A 244 1.61 15.98 0.41
C ALA A 244 0.39 15.72 -0.49
N ARG A 245 -0.66 16.53 -0.30
CA ARG A 245 -1.93 16.44 -1.03
C ARG A 245 -1.70 16.53 -2.55
N GLN A 246 -2.07 15.51 -3.31
CA GLN A 246 -2.16 15.59 -4.77
C GLN A 246 -3.52 16.23 -5.13
N ASP A 247 -3.59 17.57 -5.18
CA ASP A 247 -4.84 18.23 -5.57
C ASP A 247 -4.76 18.86 -6.96
N GLU A 248 -5.76 18.55 -7.81
CA GLU A 248 -6.02 19.22 -9.09
C GLU A 248 -6.62 20.64 -8.89
N HIS A 249 -6.86 21.04 -7.65
CA HIS A 249 -7.41 22.33 -7.26
C HIS A 249 -6.35 23.26 -6.66
N SER A 250 -5.36 23.62 -7.47
CA SER A 250 -4.46 24.74 -7.17
C SER A 250 -5.18 26.08 -7.26
N VAL A 251 -4.79 27.02 -6.39
CA VAL A 251 -5.32 28.40 -6.42
C VAL A 251 -4.98 29.01 -7.79
N PRO A 252 -5.93 29.67 -8.49
CA PRO A 252 -5.66 30.20 -9.83
C PRO A 252 -4.59 31.29 -9.80
N SER A 253 -3.40 31.00 -10.31
CA SER A 253 -2.38 32.01 -10.59
C SER A 253 -2.88 32.94 -11.71
N SER A 254 -3.37 34.13 -11.34
CA SER A 254 -3.71 35.16 -12.32
C SER A 254 -3.59 36.57 -11.74
N ILE A 255 -2.37 37.11 -11.80
CA ILE A 255 -2.16 38.56 -11.83
C ILE A 255 -1.81 38.95 -13.27
N SER A 256 -2.81 39.39 -14.03
CA SER A 256 -2.69 40.52 -14.94
C SER A 256 -4.07 41.01 -15.36
N SER A 257 -4.26 42.32 -15.23
CA SER A 257 -5.48 43.09 -15.46
C SER A 257 -5.84 43.27 -16.95
N GLU A 258 -7.05 42.81 -17.34
CA GLU A 258 -8.00 43.18 -18.45
C GLU A 258 -7.53 43.31 -19.94
N PRO A 259 -8.45 43.34 -20.95
CA PRO A 259 -9.62 42.49 -21.28
C PRO A 259 -9.51 41.87 -22.72
N GLU A 260 -10.55 41.12 -23.14
CA GLU A 260 -10.78 40.32 -24.39
C GLU A 260 -9.92 40.58 -25.66
N ASP A 261 -9.43 39.49 -26.30
CA ASP A 261 -9.73 39.02 -27.69
C ASP A 261 -8.62 38.07 -28.25
N GLY A 262 -9.00 36.98 -28.94
CA GLY A 262 -8.12 36.23 -29.87
C GLY A 262 -7.07 35.22 -29.33
N PRO A 263 -6.54 34.31 -30.18
CA PRO A 263 -6.35 32.90 -29.83
C PRO A 263 -4.99 32.51 -29.21
N ARG A 264 -5.07 31.60 -28.24
CA ARG A 264 -3.95 31.00 -27.48
C ARG A 264 -2.93 30.32 -28.40
N LEU A 265 -1.70 30.82 -28.38
CA LEU A 265 -0.50 30.12 -28.82
C LEU A 265 0.37 29.80 -27.60
N SER A 266 0.59 28.50 -27.42
CA SER A 266 1.56 27.86 -26.55
C SER A 266 2.94 28.50 -26.62
N LEU A 267 3.63 28.60 -25.48
CA LEU A 267 5.06 28.25 -25.33
C LEU A 267 5.44 28.14 -23.85
N ALA A 268 6.00 26.97 -23.53
CA ALA A 268 6.35 26.45 -22.23
C ALA A 268 7.45 27.24 -21.47
N LYS A 269 7.51 26.99 -20.16
CA LYS A 269 8.72 26.43 -19.49
C LYS A 269 8.35 25.94 -18.08
N LYS A 270 8.13 24.63 -17.94
CA LYS A 270 8.03 23.92 -16.66
C LYS A 270 9.45 23.78 -16.06
N PRO A 271 9.65 24.01 -14.75
CA PRO A 271 10.82 23.52 -14.03
C PRO A 271 10.78 21.99 -13.95
N MET A 272 11.95 21.37 -13.95
CA MET A 272 12.10 19.91 -14.02
C MET A 272 11.72 19.19 -12.71
N PRO A 273 10.79 18.22 -12.74
CA PRO A 273 10.68 17.20 -11.71
C PRO A 273 11.70 16.06 -11.95
N LYS A 274 12.26 15.49 -10.88
CA LYS A 274 12.84 14.13 -10.93
C LYS A 274 11.71 13.12 -10.70
N PRO A 275 11.81 11.94 -11.32
CA PRO A 275 10.74 11.37 -12.11
C PRO A 275 9.67 10.78 -11.21
N ASP A 276 8.56 11.49 -11.08
CA ASP A 276 7.29 10.78 -11.06
C ASP A 276 7.27 10.02 -12.40
N ARG A 277 7.35 8.69 -12.37
CA ARG A 277 7.27 7.90 -13.60
C ARG A 277 5.88 8.20 -14.15
N GLU A 278 5.78 9.07 -15.15
CA GLU A 278 4.58 9.21 -15.97
C GLU A 278 4.13 7.79 -16.31
N LEU A 279 3.06 7.33 -15.65
CA LEU A 279 2.55 5.99 -15.83
C LEU A 279 2.02 5.93 -17.26
N LYS A 280 2.71 5.16 -18.09
CA LYS A 280 2.41 5.01 -19.51
C LYS A 280 1.70 3.69 -19.73
N GLU A 281 0.72 3.71 -20.60
CA GLU A 281 -0.03 2.53 -21.03
C GLU A 281 -0.28 2.57 -22.53
N GLY A 282 -0.73 1.44 -23.10
CA GLY A 282 -1.02 1.34 -24.52
C GLY A 282 0.19 1.03 -25.39
N GLY A 283 1.26 0.48 -24.80
CA GLY A 283 2.39 -0.05 -25.54
C GLY A 283 2.02 -1.23 -26.47
N PRO A 284 2.93 -1.62 -27.37
CA PRO A 284 2.62 -2.57 -28.44
C PRO A 284 2.35 -3.98 -27.90
N LEU A 285 1.45 -4.72 -28.57
CA LEU A 285 1.28 -6.15 -28.33
C LEU A 285 2.37 -6.93 -29.06
N LEU A 286 3.21 -7.64 -28.31
CA LEU A 286 4.38 -8.36 -28.85
C LEU A 286 4.02 -9.63 -29.64
N TYR A 287 2.78 -10.12 -29.51
CA TYR A 287 2.33 -11.40 -30.06
C TYR A 287 1.12 -11.18 -30.95
N SER A 288 1.21 -11.62 -32.21
CA SER A 288 0.16 -11.43 -33.23
C SER A 288 -1.19 -12.02 -32.85
N ASP A 289 -1.18 -13.10 -32.07
CA ASP A 289 -2.40 -13.85 -31.73
C ASP A 289 -3.15 -13.24 -30.55
N VAL A 290 -2.47 -12.40 -29.75
CA VAL A 290 -3.04 -11.74 -28.57
C VAL A 290 -3.96 -10.61 -29.03
N LYS A 291 -5.18 -10.59 -28.47
CA LYS A 291 -6.19 -9.61 -28.82
C LYS A 291 -6.40 -8.64 -27.67
N PHE A 292 -6.27 -7.35 -27.96
CA PHE A 292 -6.71 -6.30 -27.07
C PHE A 292 -8.24 -6.34 -26.91
N VAL A 293 -8.72 -6.24 -25.67
CA VAL A 293 -10.16 -6.21 -25.37
C VAL A 293 -10.55 -4.87 -24.77
N TYR A 294 -9.96 -4.50 -23.62
CA TYR A 294 -10.26 -3.25 -22.91
C TYR A 294 -9.00 -2.61 -22.35
N ASN A 295 -8.93 -1.28 -22.40
CA ASN A 295 -7.96 -0.44 -21.68
C ASN A 295 -8.51 0.00 -20.32
N SER A 296 -7.72 0.80 -19.60
CA SER A 296 -8.04 1.40 -18.32
C SER A 296 -9.34 2.21 -18.33
N GLN A 297 -9.52 3.06 -19.35
CA GLN A 297 -10.74 3.87 -19.50
C GLN A 297 -12.00 3.00 -19.62
N GLN A 298 -11.95 1.93 -20.42
CA GLN A 298 -13.07 0.99 -20.59
C GLN A 298 -13.29 0.09 -19.36
N LEU A 299 -12.29 -0.03 -18.49
CA LEU A 299 -12.34 -0.74 -17.22
C LEU A 299 -12.57 0.19 -16.02
N ASN A 300 -12.95 1.45 -16.25
CA ASN A 300 -13.21 2.47 -15.23
C ASN A 300 -12.09 2.55 -14.17
N GLY A 301 -10.85 2.76 -14.63
CA GLY A 301 -9.70 2.96 -13.75
C GLY A 301 -8.45 3.38 -14.51
N THR A 302 -7.29 3.17 -13.89
CA THR A 302 -5.96 3.51 -14.43
C THR A 302 -5.05 2.28 -14.42
N GLN A 303 -4.11 2.20 -15.36
CA GLN A 303 -3.14 1.11 -15.43
C GLN A 303 -3.80 -0.29 -15.42
N ARG A 304 -4.84 -0.52 -16.22
CA ARG A 304 -5.52 -1.82 -16.40
C ARG A 304 -5.52 -2.23 -17.87
N VAL A 305 -5.43 -3.53 -18.14
CA VAL A 305 -5.62 -4.08 -19.48
C VAL A 305 -6.23 -5.46 -19.48
N LEU A 306 -7.27 -5.63 -20.28
CA LEU A 306 -7.87 -6.92 -20.57
C LEU A 306 -7.47 -7.40 -21.97
N LEU A 307 -6.88 -8.58 -22.03
CA LEU A 307 -6.40 -9.22 -23.25
C LEU A 307 -7.02 -10.61 -23.39
N ASP A 308 -7.32 -11.01 -24.62
CA ASP A 308 -7.75 -12.38 -24.96
C ASP A 308 -6.67 -13.07 -25.80
N ASN A 309 -6.76 -14.38 -25.93
CA ASN A 309 -5.85 -15.23 -26.72
C ASN A 309 -4.37 -15.17 -26.28
N VAL A 310 -4.11 -14.88 -25.00
CA VAL A 310 -2.77 -15.03 -24.42
C VAL A 310 -2.36 -16.50 -24.36
N LEU A 311 -3.35 -17.40 -24.15
CA LEU A 311 -3.22 -18.85 -24.34
C LEU A 311 -4.11 -19.32 -25.49
N SER A 312 -3.68 -20.36 -26.18
CA SER A 312 -4.55 -21.16 -27.04
C SER A 312 -5.38 -22.15 -26.24
N GLU A 313 -6.48 -22.63 -26.82
CA GLU A 313 -7.31 -23.70 -26.24
C GLU A 313 -6.51 -24.99 -25.94
N GLU A 314 -5.50 -25.29 -26.77
CA GLU A 314 -4.61 -26.43 -26.52
C GLU A 314 -3.72 -26.19 -25.29
N GLN A 315 -3.13 -25.00 -25.17
CA GLN A 315 -2.31 -24.64 -24.01
C GLN A 315 -3.12 -24.64 -22.71
N CYS A 316 -4.37 -24.17 -22.74
CA CYS A 316 -5.27 -24.27 -21.58
C CYS A 316 -5.50 -25.71 -21.15
N ARG A 317 -5.79 -26.62 -22.11
CA ARG A 317 -5.98 -28.05 -21.81
C ARG A 317 -4.73 -28.70 -21.23
N GLU A 318 -3.55 -28.41 -21.79
CA GLU A 318 -2.29 -28.94 -21.27
C GLU A 318 -1.96 -28.40 -19.88
N LEU A 319 -2.15 -27.10 -19.62
CA LEU A 319 -1.97 -26.53 -18.28
C LEU A 319 -2.96 -27.12 -17.27
N HIS A 320 -4.20 -27.41 -17.66
CA HIS A 320 -5.16 -28.09 -16.78
C HIS A 320 -4.72 -29.51 -16.40
N ARG A 321 -4.11 -30.24 -17.34
CA ARG A 321 -3.53 -31.57 -17.04
C ARG A 321 -2.37 -31.48 -16.06
N VAL A 322 -1.50 -30.47 -16.25
CA VAL A 322 -0.40 -30.19 -15.32
C VAL A 322 -0.96 -29.88 -13.94
N ALA A 323 -1.91 -28.94 -13.84
CA ALA A 323 -2.59 -28.56 -12.60
C ALA A 323 -3.10 -29.79 -11.83
N SER A 324 -3.84 -30.67 -12.52
CA SER A 324 -4.42 -31.89 -11.95
C SER A 324 -3.38 -32.86 -11.38
N GLY A 325 -2.14 -32.83 -11.88
CA GLY A 325 -1.06 -33.72 -11.45
C GLY A 325 -0.12 -33.15 -10.37
N ILE A 326 -0.11 -31.83 -10.17
CA ILE A 326 0.88 -31.16 -9.30
C ILE A 326 0.28 -30.34 -8.15
N MET A 327 -1.01 -30.02 -8.22
CA MET A 327 -1.66 -29.16 -7.25
C MET A 327 -1.76 -29.79 -5.88
N LEU A 328 -1.58 -28.97 -4.84
CA LEU A 328 -1.76 -29.36 -3.45
C LEU A 328 -2.81 -28.46 -2.80
N ALA A 329 -3.69 -29.06 -2.00
CA ALA A 329 -4.70 -28.32 -1.26
C ALA A 329 -4.04 -27.43 -0.18
N GLY A 330 -4.41 -26.15 -0.16
CA GLY A 330 -3.84 -25.17 0.78
C GLY A 330 -2.37 -24.79 0.51
N ASP A 331 -1.85 -25.07 -0.70
CA ASP A 331 -0.54 -24.58 -1.15
C ASP A 331 -0.50 -23.04 -1.07
N GLY A 332 0.57 -22.47 -0.53
CA GLY A 332 0.65 -21.04 -0.19
C GLY A 332 -0.12 -20.59 1.07
N TYR A 333 -0.87 -21.47 1.74
CA TYR A 333 -1.69 -21.15 2.93
C TYR A 333 -1.45 -22.09 4.12
N ARG A 334 -0.22 -22.58 4.31
CA ARG A 334 0.15 -23.51 5.40
C ARG A 334 -0.78 -24.74 5.49
N GLY A 335 -1.30 -25.21 4.36
CA GLY A 335 -2.20 -26.37 4.28
C GLY A 335 -3.67 -26.06 4.59
N LYS A 336 -4.05 -24.80 4.85
CA LYS A 336 -5.46 -24.40 5.01
C LYS A 336 -6.17 -24.53 3.66
N THR A 337 -7.04 -25.52 3.53
CA THR A 337 -7.71 -25.86 2.28
C THR A 337 -8.83 -24.89 1.90
N SER A 338 -9.31 -24.09 2.84
CA SER A 338 -10.36 -23.08 2.65
C SER A 338 -9.93 -21.75 3.29
N PRO A 339 -8.92 -21.06 2.72
CA PRO A 339 -8.27 -19.94 3.40
C PRO A 339 -9.16 -18.69 3.54
N HIS A 340 -10.01 -18.44 2.55
CA HIS A 340 -10.82 -17.20 2.42
C HIS A 340 -12.31 -17.39 2.68
N THR A 341 -12.86 -18.56 2.33
CA THR A 341 -14.26 -18.91 2.54
C THR A 341 -14.35 -20.41 2.82
N PRO A 342 -15.18 -20.85 3.78
CA PRO A 342 -15.36 -22.28 4.07
C PRO A 342 -16.02 -23.06 2.93
N ASN A 343 -16.61 -22.37 1.95
CA ASN A 343 -17.44 -22.96 0.89
C ASN A 343 -16.65 -23.39 -0.35
N GLU A 344 -15.35 -23.12 -0.39
CA GLU A 344 -14.48 -23.41 -1.54
C GLU A 344 -13.20 -24.09 -1.09
N ARG A 345 -12.71 -25.02 -1.92
CA ARG A 345 -11.39 -25.63 -1.76
C ARG A 345 -10.37 -24.91 -2.64
N PHE A 346 -9.28 -24.50 -2.03
CA PHE A 346 -8.13 -23.86 -2.67
C PHE A 346 -7.02 -24.89 -2.92
N GLU A 347 -6.53 -24.93 -4.15
CA GLU A 347 -5.46 -25.81 -4.60
C GLU A 347 -4.45 -25.01 -5.42
N GLY A 348 -3.17 -25.29 -5.26
CA GLY A 348 -2.12 -24.48 -5.87
C GLY A 348 -0.81 -25.22 -6.16
N ALA A 349 0.00 -24.64 -7.04
CA ALA A 349 1.37 -25.09 -7.33
C ALA A 349 2.25 -23.98 -7.92
N THR A 350 3.54 -24.04 -7.62
CA THR A 350 4.57 -23.13 -8.18
C THR A 350 5.22 -23.70 -9.44
N VAL A 351 5.91 -22.84 -10.19
CA VAL A 351 6.60 -23.22 -11.44
C VAL A 351 7.71 -24.23 -11.16
N LEU A 352 8.50 -24.00 -10.12
CA LEU A 352 9.59 -24.91 -9.74
C LEU A 352 9.06 -26.31 -9.40
N LYS A 353 7.94 -26.38 -8.66
CA LYS A 353 7.28 -27.66 -8.35
C LYS A 353 6.83 -28.39 -9.60
N ALA A 354 6.25 -27.68 -10.57
CA ALA A 354 5.87 -28.25 -11.86
C ALA A 354 7.08 -28.84 -12.60
N LEU A 355 8.19 -28.10 -12.68
CA LEU A 355 9.41 -28.55 -13.33
C LEU A 355 10.01 -29.78 -12.63
N LYS A 356 10.12 -29.77 -11.29
CA LYS A 356 10.57 -30.93 -10.50
C LYS A 356 9.72 -32.17 -10.79
N TYR A 357 8.40 -32.03 -10.82
CA TYR A 357 7.50 -33.14 -11.12
C TYR A 357 7.61 -33.59 -12.59
N GLY A 358 7.97 -32.67 -13.49
CA GLY A 358 8.35 -32.98 -14.86
C GLY A 358 9.59 -33.88 -14.95
N TYR A 359 10.64 -33.54 -14.19
CA TYR A 359 11.87 -34.34 -14.09
C TYR A 359 11.65 -35.71 -13.45
N GLU A 360 10.81 -35.78 -12.42
CA GLU A 360 10.42 -37.04 -11.78
C GLU A 360 9.51 -37.91 -12.66
N GLY A 361 9.06 -37.41 -13.81
CA GLY A 361 8.17 -38.12 -14.74
C GLY A 361 6.72 -38.22 -14.28
N ARG A 362 6.30 -37.44 -13.26
CA ARG A 362 4.90 -37.40 -12.78
C ARG A 362 3.97 -36.66 -13.74
N VAL A 363 4.52 -35.65 -14.43
CA VAL A 363 3.86 -34.95 -15.53
C VAL A 363 4.82 -34.86 -16.72
N PRO A 364 4.33 -34.74 -17.97
CA PRO A 364 5.22 -34.54 -19.10
C PRO A 364 6.05 -33.27 -18.93
N LEU A 365 7.38 -33.38 -19.04
CA LEU A 365 8.30 -32.25 -18.87
C LEU A 365 7.98 -31.08 -19.82
N LYS A 366 7.56 -31.37 -21.05
CA LYS A 366 7.10 -30.35 -22.01
C LYS A 366 5.89 -29.56 -21.49
N SER A 367 4.95 -30.23 -20.83
CA SER A 367 3.77 -29.58 -20.24
C SER A 367 4.16 -28.79 -18.97
N ALA A 368 5.12 -29.28 -18.17
CA ALA A 368 5.68 -28.51 -17.06
C ALA A 368 6.40 -27.23 -17.53
N ARG A 369 7.19 -27.34 -18.60
CA ARG A 369 7.85 -26.20 -19.26
C ARG A 369 6.85 -25.19 -19.82
N LEU A 370 5.70 -25.65 -20.33
CA LEU A 370 4.64 -24.74 -20.78
C LEU A 370 4.21 -23.76 -19.68
N PHE A 371 4.12 -24.19 -18.42
CA PHE A 371 3.78 -23.30 -17.30
C PHE A 371 4.85 -22.22 -17.08
N TYR A 372 6.13 -22.57 -17.23
CA TYR A 372 7.21 -21.58 -17.23
C TYR A 372 7.08 -20.60 -18.41
N ASP A 373 6.96 -21.11 -19.63
CA ASP A 373 6.96 -20.29 -20.86
C ASP A 373 5.79 -19.30 -20.92
N ILE A 374 4.59 -19.71 -20.48
CA ILE A 374 3.41 -18.84 -20.49
C ILE A 374 3.47 -17.74 -19.41
N SER A 375 4.16 -18.00 -18.29
CA SER A 375 4.43 -16.96 -17.29
C SER A 375 5.41 -15.90 -17.82
N GLU A 376 6.46 -16.29 -18.55
CA GLU A 376 7.34 -15.34 -19.27
C GLU A 376 6.58 -14.55 -20.33
N LYS A 377 5.73 -15.24 -21.12
CA LYS A 377 4.89 -14.59 -22.13
C LYS A 377 4.03 -13.49 -21.50
N ALA A 378 3.38 -13.79 -20.37
CA ALA A 378 2.60 -12.81 -19.63
C ALA A 378 3.46 -11.64 -19.15
N ARG A 379 4.61 -11.89 -18.52
CA ARG A 379 5.54 -10.85 -18.06
C ARG A 379 5.94 -9.87 -19.16
N ARG A 380 6.33 -10.39 -20.34
CA ARG A 380 6.71 -9.57 -21.51
C ARG A 380 5.55 -8.74 -22.04
N ILE A 381 4.32 -9.27 -22.00
CA ILE A 381 3.12 -8.51 -22.38
C ILE A 381 2.91 -7.34 -21.42
N VAL A 382 3.00 -7.57 -20.11
CA VAL A 382 2.84 -6.52 -19.07
C VAL A 382 3.91 -5.44 -19.23
N GLU A 383 5.17 -5.85 -19.36
CA GLU A 383 6.31 -4.95 -19.55
C GLU A 383 6.16 -4.06 -20.80
N SER A 384 5.69 -4.65 -21.91
CA SER A 384 5.46 -3.93 -23.16
C SER A 384 4.24 -3.00 -23.08
N TYR A 385 3.10 -3.49 -22.60
CA TYR A 385 1.86 -2.71 -22.58
C TYR A 385 1.94 -1.49 -21.65
N PHE A 386 2.52 -1.65 -20.46
CA PHE A 386 2.74 -0.54 -19.50
C PHE A 386 4.04 0.22 -19.76
N MET A 387 4.69 -0.02 -20.91
CA MET A 387 5.84 0.74 -21.39
C MET A 387 6.93 0.91 -20.32
N LEU A 388 7.26 -0.17 -19.60
CA LEU A 388 8.16 -0.11 -18.46
C LEU A 388 9.61 0.12 -18.96
N ASN A 389 10.29 1.09 -18.35
CA ASN A 389 11.68 1.43 -18.68
C ASN A 389 12.70 0.52 -17.99
N SER A 390 12.24 -0.46 -17.21
CA SER A 390 13.07 -1.37 -16.43
C SER A 390 12.51 -2.77 -16.53
N THR A 391 13.39 -3.76 -16.44
CA THR A 391 13.03 -5.18 -16.40
C THR A 391 12.00 -5.42 -15.30
N LEU A 392 10.90 -6.05 -15.68
CA LEU A 392 9.88 -6.50 -14.74
C LEU A 392 10.28 -7.89 -14.24
N TYR A 393 10.38 -8.08 -12.92
CA TYR A 393 10.74 -9.36 -12.31
C TYR A 393 9.53 -10.02 -11.64
N PHE A 394 9.53 -11.35 -11.48
CA PHE A 394 8.51 -12.03 -10.68
C PHE A 394 8.78 -11.82 -9.19
N SER A 395 7.76 -11.38 -8.47
CA SER A 395 7.70 -11.44 -7.01
C SER A 395 7.12 -12.78 -6.55
N TYR A 396 6.14 -13.33 -7.27
CA TYR A 396 5.56 -14.64 -6.99
C TYR A 396 4.76 -15.16 -8.20
N THR A 397 4.80 -16.46 -8.46
CA THR A 397 4.05 -17.12 -9.54
C THR A 397 3.27 -18.32 -9.02
N HIS A 398 1.94 -18.28 -9.15
CA HIS A 398 1.08 -19.32 -8.58
C HIS A 398 0.02 -19.79 -9.57
N LEU A 399 0.06 -21.07 -9.93
CA LEU A 399 -1.06 -21.74 -10.59
C LEU A 399 -2.09 -22.10 -9.53
N VAL A 400 -3.28 -21.52 -9.60
CA VAL A 400 -4.30 -21.61 -8.56
C VAL A 400 -5.62 -22.12 -9.12
N CYS A 401 -6.26 -23.05 -8.41
CA CYS A 401 -7.61 -23.51 -8.69
C CYS A 401 -8.49 -23.38 -7.44
N ARG A 402 -9.73 -22.95 -7.64
CA ARG A 402 -10.77 -22.88 -6.60
C ARG A 402 -11.96 -23.71 -7.00
N THR A 403 -12.35 -24.63 -6.13
CA THR A 403 -13.42 -25.60 -6.39
C THR A 403 -14.59 -25.35 -5.45
N ALA A 404 -15.80 -25.22 -5.98
CA ALA A 404 -17.01 -25.11 -5.17
C ALA A 404 -17.29 -26.41 -4.41
N LEU A 405 -17.53 -26.34 -3.09
CA LEU A 405 -17.90 -27.51 -2.28
C LEU A 405 -19.40 -27.79 -2.38
N SER A 406 -19.76 -29.05 -2.65
CA SER A 406 -21.16 -29.49 -2.76
C SER A 406 -21.95 -29.26 -1.47
N GLY A 407 -23.20 -28.79 -1.60
CA GLY A 407 -24.13 -28.62 -0.48
C GLY A 407 -23.97 -27.30 0.31
N GLN A 408 -23.01 -26.44 -0.05
CA GLN A 408 -22.74 -25.18 0.66
C GLN A 408 -22.94 -23.93 -0.24
N GLN A 409 -23.62 -24.06 -1.37
CA GLN A 409 -23.61 -23.04 -2.44
C GLN A 409 -24.92 -22.24 -2.58
N GLU A 410 -25.99 -22.63 -1.89
CA GLU A 410 -27.29 -21.96 -2.03
C GLU A 410 -27.25 -20.54 -1.42
N ARG A 411 -27.67 -19.53 -2.21
CA ARG A 411 -27.82 -18.11 -1.80
C ARG A 411 -26.55 -17.45 -1.23
N ARG A 412 -25.37 -17.87 -1.68
CA ARG A 412 -24.09 -17.24 -1.30
C ARG A 412 -23.99 -15.80 -1.81
N ASN A 413 -23.59 -14.90 -0.91
CA ASN A 413 -23.26 -13.50 -1.20
C ASN A 413 -21.84 -13.12 -0.75
N ASP A 414 -21.05 -14.10 -0.30
CA ASP A 414 -19.65 -13.93 0.07
C ASP A 414 -18.76 -13.82 -1.18
N LEU A 415 -17.54 -13.34 -0.97
CA LEU A 415 -16.51 -13.33 -1.99
C LEU A 415 -15.64 -14.59 -1.89
N SER A 416 -15.28 -15.15 -3.04
CA SER A 416 -14.25 -16.18 -3.13
C SER A 416 -12.92 -15.60 -2.65
N HIS A 417 -12.53 -14.43 -3.15
CA HIS A 417 -11.40 -13.67 -2.65
C HIS A 417 -11.88 -12.28 -2.19
N PRO A 418 -11.63 -11.89 -0.92
CA PRO A 418 -11.97 -10.56 -0.42
C PRO A 418 -11.40 -9.45 -1.29
N ILE A 419 -12.04 -8.27 -1.25
CA ILE A 419 -11.49 -7.07 -1.87
C ILE A 419 -10.20 -6.69 -1.16
N HIS A 420 -9.14 -6.45 -1.93
CA HIS A 420 -7.82 -6.07 -1.45
C HIS A 420 -7.05 -5.32 -2.54
N ALA A 421 -5.92 -4.72 -2.16
CA ALA A 421 -4.88 -4.29 -3.06
C ALA A 421 -3.65 -5.19 -2.82
N ASP A 422 -2.84 -5.41 -3.86
CA ASP A 422 -1.78 -6.42 -3.82
C ASP A 422 -0.51 -5.94 -3.10
N ASN A 423 -0.28 -4.63 -3.04
CA ASN A 423 0.92 -4.03 -2.44
C ASN A 423 0.67 -3.16 -1.20
N CYS A 424 -0.56 -3.12 -0.68
CA CYS A 424 -0.88 -2.30 0.48
C CYS A 424 -2.04 -2.87 1.28
N LEU A 425 -2.15 -2.42 2.53
CA LEU A 425 -3.30 -2.67 3.38
C LEU A 425 -4.39 -1.65 3.05
N LEU A 426 -5.40 -2.11 2.30
CA LEU A 426 -6.55 -1.29 1.94
C LEU A 426 -7.36 -0.91 3.20
N ASP A 427 -7.64 0.37 3.36
CA ASP A 427 -8.49 0.94 4.42
C ASP A 427 -9.73 1.61 3.78
N PRO A 428 -10.85 0.87 3.65
CA PRO A 428 -12.04 1.39 2.98
C PRO A 428 -12.74 2.54 3.73
N GLU A 429 -12.49 2.70 5.03
CA GLU A 429 -13.15 3.73 5.84
C GLU A 429 -12.41 5.07 5.75
N ALA A 430 -11.09 5.01 5.64
CA ALA A 430 -10.24 6.19 5.44
C ALA A 430 -9.93 6.49 3.97
N ASN A 431 -10.36 5.62 3.04
CA ASN A 431 -10.07 5.73 1.62
C ASN A 431 -8.55 5.75 1.32
N GLU A 432 -7.79 4.95 2.06
CA GLU A 432 -6.33 4.92 2.02
C GLU A 432 -5.78 3.51 1.75
N CYS A 433 -4.52 3.45 1.33
CA CYS A 433 -3.83 2.22 0.94
C CYS A 433 -2.41 2.26 1.50
N TRP A 434 -2.21 1.57 2.62
CA TRP A 434 -0.99 1.67 3.42
C TRP A 434 0.07 0.67 2.98
N LYS A 435 1.20 1.16 2.50
CA LYS A 435 2.34 0.32 2.08
C LYS A 435 3.20 -0.06 3.29
N GLU A 436 2.73 -1.01 4.09
CA GLU A 436 3.44 -1.54 5.25
C GLU A 436 3.24 -3.06 5.41
N PRO A 437 4.13 -3.76 6.14
CA PRO A 437 3.89 -5.16 6.53
C PRO A 437 2.53 -5.33 7.23
N PRO A 438 1.81 -6.43 7.00
CA PRO A 438 2.20 -7.62 6.22
C PRO A 438 1.95 -7.52 4.70
N ALA A 439 1.62 -6.34 4.16
CA ALA A 439 1.44 -6.19 2.72
C ALA A 439 2.76 -6.36 1.95
N TYR A 440 2.67 -6.88 0.73
CA TYR A 440 3.82 -7.02 -0.17
C TYR A 440 4.09 -5.70 -0.90
N THR A 441 4.60 -4.71 -0.17
CA THR A 441 4.78 -3.31 -0.62
C THR A 441 5.61 -3.11 -1.87
N PHE A 442 6.45 -4.10 -2.20
CA PHE A 442 7.33 -4.17 -3.35
C PHE A 442 6.66 -4.68 -4.64
N ARG A 443 5.38 -5.06 -4.61
CA ARG A 443 4.65 -5.45 -5.83
C ARG A 443 4.21 -4.21 -6.61
N ASP A 444 4.55 -4.18 -7.89
CA ASP A 444 4.26 -3.05 -8.78
C ASP A 444 3.13 -3.38 -9.77
N TYR A 445 3.12 -4.60 -10.29
CA TYR A 445 2.12 -5.06 -11.26
C TYR A 445 1.65 -6.47 -10.95
N SER A 446 0.41 -6.75 -11.31
CA SER A 446 -0.24 -8.06 -11.18
C SER A 446 -0.83 -8.49 -12.52
N ALA A 447 -0.90 -9.80 -12.73
CA ALA A 447 -1.65 -10.39 -13.84
C ALA A 447 -2.32 -11.70 -13.44
N LEU A 448 -3.51 -11.92 -13.98
CA LEU A 448 -4.27 -13.17 -13.85
C LEU A 448 -4.58 -13.70 -15.23
N LEU A 449 -3.99 -14.85 -15.56
CA LEU A 449 -4.18 -15.55 -16.82
C LEU A 449 -5.11 -16.74 -16.63
N TYR A 450 -6.31 -16.66 -17.21
CA TYR A 450 -7.38 -17.64 -17.02
C TYR A 450 -7.26 -18.84 -17.95
N MET A 451 -7.60 -20.02 -17.41
CA MET A 451 -7.44 -21.29 -18.12
C MET A 451 -8.76 -21.89 -18.58
N ASN A 452 -9.88 -21.53 -17.95
CA ASN A 452 -11.18 -22.13 -18.25
C ASN A 452 -12.38 -21.22 -18.00
N ALA A 453 -13.55 -21.73 -18.38
CA ALA A 453 -14.85 -21.06 -18.27
C ALA A 453 -16.00 -22.01 -17.84
N ASP A 454 -15.72 -23.29 -17.60
CA ASP A 454 -16.68 -24.34 -17.25
C ASP A 454 -17.03 -24.34 -15.74
N PHE A 455 -17.40 -23.16 -15.23
CA PHE A 455 -17.83 -22.94 -13.85
C PHE A 455 -18.88 -21.82 -13.77
N GLU A 456 -19.58 -21.73 -12.64
CA GLU A 456 -20.60 -20.70 -12.37
C GLU A 456 -20.11 -19.72 -11.27
N GLY A 457 -20.35 -18.43 -11.45
CA GLY A 457 -19.80 -17.36 -10.61
C GLY A 457 -18.32 -17.07 -10.89
N GLY A 458 -17.54 -16.72 -9.88
CA GLY A 458 -16.09 -16.57 -9.99
C GLY A 458 -15.60 -15.37 -10.82
N GLU A 459 -16.47 -14.38 -11.07
CA GLU A 459 -16.07 -13.16 -11.77
C GLU A 459 -15.03 -12.39 -10.96
N PHE A 460 -14.00 -11.89 -11.65
CA PHE A 460 -13.06 -10.94 -11.09
C PHE A 460 -13.71 -9.55 -11.12
N ILE A 461 -13.56 -8.77 -10.05
CA ILE A 461 -14.13 -7.43 -9.93
C ILE A 461 -13.06 -6.44 -9.49
N PHE A 462 -13.07 -5.26 -10.10
CA PHE A 462 -12.42 -4.07 -9.55
C PHE A 462 -13.44 -3.26 -8.76
N THR A 463 -12.96 -2.57 -7.72
CA THR A 463 -13.76 -1.63 -6.94
C THR A 463 -13.05 -0.29 -6.83
N GLU A 464 -13.76 0.71 -6.34
CA GLU A 464 -13.13 1.88 -5.73
C GLU A 464 -12.43 1.49 -4.41
N MET A 465 -11.69 2.43 -3.82
CA MET A 465 -11.01 2.26 -2.53
C MET A 465 -11.98 2.00 -1.36
N ASP A 466 -13.26 2.32 -1.53
CA ASP A 466 -14.35 2.01 -0.59
C ASP A 466 -14.67 0.50 -0.45
N ALA A 467 -14.03 -0.35 -1.26
CA ALA A 467 -14.21 -1.80 -1.34
C ALA A 467 -15.67 -2.26 -1.57
N LYS A 468 -16.55 -1.38 -2.03
CA LYS A 468 -18.00 -1.62 -2.19
C LYS A 468 -18.47 -1.29 -3.61
N THR A 469 -18.01 -0.18 -4.15
CA THR A 469 -18.43 0.32 -5.45
C THR A 469 -17.68 -0.44 -6.54
N VAL A 470 -18.36 -1.38 -7.21
CA VAL A 470 -17.76 -2.16 -8.30
C VAL A 470 -17.64 -1.31 -9.55
N THR A 471 -16.41 -1.14 -10.04
CA THR A 471 -16.08 -0.32 -11.22
C THR A 471 -16.04 -1.13 -12.51
N ALA A 472 -15.60 -2.39 -12.43
CA ALA A 472 -15.56 -3.31 -13.55
C ALA A 472 -15.72 -4.77 -13.11
N SER A 473 -16.28 -5.61 -13.98
CA SER A 473 -16.44 -7.05 -13.75
C SER A 473 -16.01 -7.85 -14.97
N ILE A 474 -15.10 -8.80 -14.76
CA ILE A 474 -14.47 -9.60 -15.79
C ILE A 474 -14.84 -11.06 -15.60
N LYS A 475 -15.54 -11.61 -16.60
CA LYS A 475 -15.81 -13.04 -16.68
C LYS A 475 -14.56 -13.79 -17.19
N PRO A 476 -14.02 -14.76 -16.43
CA PRO A 476 -12.89 -15.57 -16.87
C PRO A 476 -13.24 -16.46 -18.06
N LYS A 477 -12.24 -16.73 -18.90
CA LYS A 477 -12.28 -17.74 -19.96
C LYS A 477 -10.87 -18.15 -20.37
N CYS A 478 -10.71 -19.29 -21.05
CA CYS A 478 -9.40 -19.72 -21.54
C CYS A 478 -8.69 -18.60 -22.33
N GLY A 479 -7.43 -18.36 -21.99
CA GLY A 479 -6.55 -17.42 -22.67
C GLY A 479 -6.85 -15.95 -22.42
N ARG A 480 -7.82 -15.63 -21.57
CA ARG A 480 -8.06 -14.25 -21.11
C ARG A 480 -7.06 -13.89 -20.02
N MET A 481 -6.41 -12.74 -20.16
CA MET A 481 -5.53 -12.16 -19.15
C MET A 481 -6.03 -10.79 -18.74
N ILE A 482 -6.15 -10.56 -17.44
CA ILE A 482 -6.27 -9.21 -16.87
C ILE A 482 -4.93 -8.86 -16.23
N SER A 483 -4.41 -7.66 -16.50
CA SER A 483 -3.22 -7.14 -15.82
C SER A 483 -3.44 -5.70 -15.40
N PHE A 484 -2.86 -5.34 -14.26
CA PHE A 484 -3.05 -4.06 -13.61
C PHE A 484 -1.89 -3.71 -12.68
N SER A 485 -1.71 -2.44 -12.32
CA SER A 485 -0.76 -2.05 -11.26
C SER A 485 -1.28 -2.45 -9.87
N SER A 486 -0.40 -2.88 -8.98
CA SER A 486 -0.77 -3.59 -7.72
C SER A 486 -1.27 -2.70 -6.58
N GLY A 487 -1.37 -1.38 -6.79
CA GLY A 487 -1.64 -0.39 -5.74
C GLY A 487 -3.11 -0.14 -5.42
N GLY A 488 -3.33 0.90 -4.60
CA GLY A 488 -4.63 1.34 -4.12
C GLY A 488 -5.55 1.89 -5.22
N GLU A 489 -5.01 2.16 -6.41
CA GLU A 489 -5.75 2.52 -7.62
C GLU A 489 -6.50 1.33 -8.24
N ASN A 490 -6.13 0.09 -7.87
CA ASN A 490 -6.74 -1.12 -8.38
C ASN A 490 -7.22 -2.11 -7.29
N PRO A 491 -8.06 -1.69 -6.32
CA PRO A 491 -8.68 -2.63 -5.39
C PRO A 491 -9.54 -3.64 -6.14
N HIS A 492 -9.43 -4.90 -5.75
CA HIS A 492 -10.08 -5.98 -6.51
C HIS A 492 -10.35 -7.22 -5.67
N GLY A 493 -11.25 -8.06 -6.17
CA GLY A 493 -11.54 -9.37 -5.58
C GLY A 493 -12.27 -10.29 -6.54
N VAL A 494 -12.78 -11.41 -6.01
CA VAL A 494 -13.38 -12.47 -6.83
C VAL A 494 -14.71 -12.89 -6.22
N LYS A 495 -15.79 -12.86 -7.02
CA LYS A 495 -17.10 -13.36 -6.60
C LYS A 495 -17.06 -14.86 -6.31
N ALA A 496 -17.97 -15.33 -5.45
CA ALA A 496 -18.11 -16.75 -5.12
C ALA A 496 -18.14 -17.66 -6.37
N VAL A 497 -17.38 -18.76 -6.34
CA VAL A 497 -17.51 -19.86 -7.31
C VAL A 497 -18.60 -20.78 -6.80
N THR A 498 -19.75 -20.81 -7.47
CA THR A 498 -20.94 -21.54 -6.99
C THR A 498 -21.02 -22.97 -7.53
N LYS A 499 -20.29 -23.26 -8.60
CA LYS A 499 -20.23 -24.60 -9.21
C LYS A 499 -19.00 -24.75 -10.07
N GLY A 500 -18.43 -25.95 -10.09
CA GLY A 500 -17.24 -26.26 -10.90
C GLY A 500 -15.95 -25.80 -10.24
N GLN A 501 -14.90 -25.69 -11.07
CA GLN A 501 -13.56 -25.31 -10.64
C GLN A 501 -13.06 -24.15 -11.52
N ARG A 502 -12.60 -23.07 -10.89
CA ARG A 502 -11.99 -21.92 -11.57
C ARG A 502 -10.48 -22.00 -11.44
N CYS A 503 -9.75 -22.02 -12.56
CA CYS A 503 -8.29 -22.07 -12.57
C CYS A 503 -7.66 -20.87 -13.28
N ALA A 504 -6.58 -20.36 -12.72
CA ALA A 504 -5.81 -19.26 -13.26
C ALA A 504 -4.34 -19.37 -12.88
N VAL A 505 -3.47 -18.73 -13.66
CA VAL A 505 -2.11 -18.40 -13.25
C VAL A 505 -2.11 -16.99 -12.72
N ALA A 506 -1.87 -16.84 -11.41
CA ALA A 506 -1.68 -15.56 -10.75
C ALA A 506 -0.19 -15.21 -10.76
N LEU A 507 0.12 -13.99 -11.20
CA LEU A 507 1.46 -13.48 -11.42
C LEU A 507 1.56 -12.15 -10.70
N TRP A 508 2.55 -12.02 -9.83
CA TRP A 508 2.89 -10.75 -9.18
C TRP A 508 4.29 -10.36 -9.58
N PHE A 509 4.47 -9.08 -9.88
CA PHE A 509 5.70 -8.55 -10.41
C PHE A 509 6.24 -7.40 -9.55
N THR A 510 7.55 -7.24 -9.58
CA THR A 510 8.28 -6.14 -8.95
C THR A 510 9.29 -5.55 -9.93
N LEU A 511 9.53 -4.25 -9.79
CA LEU A 511 10.57 -3.50 -10.48
C LEU A 511 11.88 -3.52 -9.68
N ASP A 512 11.84 -3.96 -8.41
CA ASP A 512 13.00 -4.07 -7.55
C ASP A 512 13.59 -5.49 -7.60
N PRO A 513 14.82 -5.66 -8.11
CA PRO A 513 15.47 -6.97 -8.19
C PRO A 513 15.76 -7.62 -6.83
N LEU A 514 15.67 -6.90 -5.71
CA LEU A 514 15.86 -7.47 -4.37
C LEU A 514 14.68 -8.36 -3.96
N TYR A 515 13.49 -8.13 -4.50
CA TYR A 515 12.27 -8.85 -4.15
C TYR A 515 11.88 -9.93 -5.17
N ARG A 516 12.86 -10.44 -5.90
CA ARG A 516 12.69 -11.52 -6.87
C ARG A 516 12.27 -12.83 -6.19
N GLU A 517 11.34 -13.53 -6.81
CA GLU A 517 10.90 -14.87 -6.41
C GLU A 517 12.08 -15.85 -6.43
N LEU A 518 12.52 -16.33 -5.26
CA LEU A 518 13.65 -17.26 -5.17
C LEU A 518 13.38 -18.58 -5.92
N GLU A 519 12.16 -19.10 -5.84
CA GLU A 519 11.77 -20.30 -6.59
C GLU A 519 11.81 -20.08 -8.10
N ARG A 520 11.63 -18.84 -8.56
CA ARG A 520 11.74 -18.51 -9.99
C ARG A 520 13.18 -18.60 -10.46
N ILE A 521 14.12 -18.09 -9.67
CA ILE A 521 15.55 -18.17 -9.97
C ILE A 521 15.98 -19.65 -10.11
N GLN A 522 15.52 -20.50 -9.18
CA GLN A 522 15.77 -21.95 -9.26
C GLN A 522 15.10 -22.58 -10.50
N ALA A 523 13.90 -22.14 -10.86
CA ALA A 523 13.25 -22.60 -12.09
C ALA A 523 14.03 -22.17 -13.35
N ASP A 524 14.60 -20.96 -13.37
CA ASP A 524 15.43 -20.46 -14.47
C ASP A 524 16.69 -21.31 -14.65
N GLU A 525 17.35 -21.72 -13.55
CA GLU A 525 18.50 -22.65 -13.58
C GLU A 525 18.11 -24.00 -14.19
N VAL A 526 16.96 -24.54 -13.78
CA VAL A 526 16.44 -25.80 -14.30
C VAL A 526 16.15 -25.69 -15.80
N ILE A 527 15.55 -24.60 -16.27
CA ILE A 527 15.32 -24.36 -17.70
C ILE A 527 16.63 -24.21 -18.47
N ALA A 528 17.61 -23.49 -17.92
CA ALA A 528 18.92 -23.32 -18.55
C ALA A 528 19.64 -24.67 -18.74
N MET A 529 19.55 -25.57 -17.76
CA MET A 529 20.07 -26.94 -17.88
C MET A 529 19.35 -27.73 -18.97
N LEU A 530 18.01 -27.64 -19.06
CA LEU A 530 17.24 -28.31 -20.11
C LEU A 530 17.60 -27.84 -21.51
N ASP A 531 17.88 -26.54 -21.66
CA ASP A 531 18.27 -25.95 -22.93
C ASP A 531 19.70 -26.33 -23.32
N GLN A 532 20.61 -26.42 -22.36
CA GLN A 532 21.97 -26.94 -22.58
C GLN A 532 21.97 -28.43 -22.96
N GLU A 533 21.13 -29.26 -22.36
CA GLU A 533 21.01 -30.68 -22.73
C GLU A 533 20.45 -30.89 -24.15
N HIS A 534 19.68 -29.94 -24.69
CA HIS A 534 19.18 -29.95 -26.07
C HIS A 534 20.21 -29.43 -27.09
N LEU A 535 21.20 -28.65 -26.66
CA LEU A 535 22.32 -28.17 -27.47
C LEU A 535 23.51 -29.13 -27.31
N GLY A 536 23.62 -30.12 -28.20
CA GLY A 536 24.79 -31.01 -28.25
C GLY A 536 26.14 -30.23 -28.38
N PRO A 537 27.29 -30.90 -28.16
CA PRO A 537 28.59 -30.28 -27.85
C PRO A 537 29.31 -29.62 -29.05
N SER A 538 28.61 -28.94 -29.96
CA SER A 538 29.20 -28.37 -31.17
C SER A 538 29.22 -26.85 -31.26
N GLU A 539 28.62 -26.08 -30.33
CA GLU A 539 28.67 -24.61 -30.41
C GLU A 539 28.80 -23.94 -29.04
N MET A 540 29.98 -24.04 -28.43
CA MET A 540 30.39 -23.10 -27.36
C MET A 540 31.76 -22.51 -27.69
N ASN A 541 31.77 -21.43 -28.48
CA ASN A 541 32.90 -20.50 -28.53
C ASN A 541 32.60 -19.37 -27.53
N ILE A 542 32.97 -19.57 -26.27
CA ILE A 542 32.94 -18.53 -25.25
C ILE A 542 34.30 -17.85 -25.24
N ASN A 543 34.32 -16.55 -25.53
CA ASN A 543 35.51 -15.71 -25.46
C ASN A 543 35.85 -15.43 -23.98
N PRO A 544 37.04 -15.79 -23.45
CA PRO A 544 37.34 -15.75 -22.02
C PRO A 544 37.60 -14.35 -21.42
N LYS A 545 37.00 -13.28 -21.95
CA LYS A 545 37.31 -11.90 -21.54
C LYS A 545 36.17 -11.11 -20.90
N ASP A 546 34.99 -11.70 -20.75
CA ASP A 546 33.82 -11.01 -20.19
C ASP A 546 33.50 -11.40 -18.73
N GLU A 547 34.49 -11.89 -17.98
CA GLU A 547 34.44 -11.90 -16.51
C GLU A 547 35.37 -10.81 -15.97
N LEU A 548 34.83 -9.62 -15.70
CA LEU A 548 35.31 -8.66 -14.71
C LEU A 548 34.20 -7.70 -14.29
#